data_AF-A0A251TUF2-F1
#
_entry.id   AF-A0A251TUF2-F1
#
_cell.length_a   1.000
_cell.length_b   1.000
_cell.length_c   1.000
_cell.angle_alpha   90.00
_cell.angle_beta   90.00
_cell.angle_gamma   90.00
#
_symmetry.space_group_name_H-M   'P 1'
#
loop_
_entity.id
_entity.type
_entity.pdbx_description
1 polymer ?
#
loop_
_entity_poly.entity_id
_entity_poly.type
_entity_poly.pdbx_seq_one_letter_code
_entity_poly.pdbx_strand_id
1 'polypeptide(L)' 'MTVRETLAFSARCQGVGSRYDMLTELSRRERDAHIKPDPDVDIFMKAAATKGQEASVITDYTLKV' A
#
# COMPACT_ATOMS: atom_id res chain seq x y z
N MET A 1 -23.26 -4.19 -5.79
CA MET A 1 -22.14 -3.37 -5.27
C MET A 1 -21.96 -3.67 -3.80
N THR A 2 -20.85 -4.30 -3.46
CA THR A 2 -20.39 -4.54 -2.10
C THR A 2 -19.42 -3.45 -1.68
N VAL A 3 -19.20 -3.29 -0.37
CA VAL A 3 -18.24 -2.32 0.18
C VAL A 3 -16.84 -2.50 -0.43
N ARG A 4 -16.41 -3.76 -0.61
CA ARG A 4 -15.16 -4.12 -1.29
C ARG A 4 -15.09 -3.61 -2.73
N GLU A 5 -16.15 -3.81 -3.50
CA GLU A 5 -16.20 -3.38 -4.91
C GLU A 5 -16.11 -1.86 -5.03
N THR A 6 -16.77 -1.14 -4.12
CA THR A 6 -16.71 0.33 -4.06
C THR A 6 -15.29 0.82 -3.73
N LEU A 7 -14.63 0.25 -2.71
CA LEU A 7 -13.26 0.63 -2.36
C LEU A 7 -12.25 0.31 -3.47
N ALA A 8 -12.36 -0.87 -4.10
CA ALA A 8 -11.48 -1.25 -5.21
C ALA A 8 -11.68 -0.35 -6.43
N PHE A 9 -12.91 0.13 -6.67
CA PHE A 9 -13.19 1.13 -7.70
C PHE A 9 -12.56 2.49 -7.34
N SER A 10 -12.76 2.99 -6.13
CA SER A 10 -12.17 4.25 -5.65
C SER A 10 -10.64 4.25 -5.70
N ALA A 11 -9.98 3.15 -5.29
CA ALA A 11 -8.53 3.02 -5.33
C ALA A 11 -7.95 3.13 -6.75
N ARG A 12 -8.68 2.63 -7.76
CA ARG A 12 -8.30 2.77 -9.18
C ARG A 12 -8.51 4.18 -9.70
N CYS A 13 -9.59 4.84 -9.30
CA CYS A 13 -9.90 6.21 -9.73
C CYS A 13 -8.99 7.27 -9.09
N GLN A 14 -8.62 7.09 -7.82
CA GLN A 14 -7.71 8.00 -7.11
C GLN A 14 -6.24 7.75 -7.47
N GLY A 15 -5.94 6.59 -8.04
CA GLY A 15 -4.59 6.15 -8.30
C GLY A 15 -3.85 5.77 -7.01
N VAL A 16 -2.80 4.98 -7.18
CA VAL A 16 -1.92 4.53 -6.08
C VAL A 16 -0.56 5.25 -6.10
N GLY A 17 -0.30 6.06 -7.12
CA GLY A 17 1.03 6.64 -7.41
C GLY A 17 1.58 7.55 -6.32
N SER A 18 0.78 8.49 -5.79
CA SER A 18 1.25 9.44 -4.76
C SER A 18 1.65 8.76 -3.45
N ARG A 19 0.94 7.69 -3.10
CA ARG A 19 1.28 6.85 -1.94
C ARG A 19 2.51 6.00 -2.23
N TYR A 20 2.60 5.41 -3.42
CA TYR A 20 3.76 4.61 -3.81
C TYR A 20 5.07 5.41 -3.78
N ASP A 21 5.07 6.63 -4.31
CA ASP A 21 6.24 7.51 -4.29
C ASP A 21 6.65 7.88 -2.86
N MET A 22 5.68 8.21 -2.01
CA MET A 22 5.91 8.49 -0.60
C MET A 22 6.49 7.27 0.14
N LEU A 23 5.93 6.09 -0.08
CA LEU A 23 6.36 4.84 0.56
C LEU A 23 7.75 4.41 0.08
N THR A 24 8.06 4.63 -1.20
CA THR A 24 9.40 4.38 -1.77
C THR A 24 10.44 5.31 -1.13
N GLU A 25 10.15 6.60 -0.98
CA GLU A 25 11.05 7.54 -0.33
C GLU A 25 11.18 7.29 1.18
N LEU A 26 10.10 6.87 1.85
CA LEU A 26 10.12 6.45 3.25
C LEU A 26 11.07 5.27 3.44
N SER A 27 10.91 4.21 2.63
CA SER A 27 11.75 3.01 2.70
C SER A 27 13.23 3.32 2.45
N ARG A 28 13.53 4.26 1.54
CA ARG A 28 14.90 4.76 1.31
C ARG A 28 15.48 5.41 2.57
N ARG A 29 14.72 6.28 3.25
CA ARG A 29 15.15 6.97 4.48
C ARG A 29 15.31 6.02 5.66
N GLU A 30 14.40 5.07 5.82
CA GLU A 30 14.46 4.05 6.86
C GLU A 30 15.72 3.18 6.70
N ARG A 31 16.05 2.80 5.45
CA ARG A 31 17.28 2.08 5.14
C ARG A 31 18.53 2.88 5.47
N ASP A 32 18.56 4.17 5.08
CA ASP A 32 19.69 5.05 5.38
C ASP A 32 19.87 5.25 6.90
N ALA A 33 18.77 5.33 7.65
CA ALA A 33 18.75 5.48 9.10
C ALA A 33 18.93 4.16 9.88
N HIS A 34 19.11 3.02 9.20
CA HIS A 34 19.17 1.68 9.83
C HIS A 34 17.95 1.35 10.70
N ILE A 35 16.80 1.92 10.37
CA ILE A 35 15.53 1.65 11.04
C ILE A 35 14.92 0.42 10.41
N LYS A 36 14.59 -0.57 11.23
CA LYS A 36 13.89 -1.77 10.77
C LYS A 36 12.39 -1.47 10.79
N PRO A 37 11.70 -1.47 9.64
CA PRO A 37 10.26 -1.31 9.62
C PRO A 37 9.58 -2.48 10.33
N ASP A 38 8.41 -2.20 10.89
CA ASP A 38 7.56 -3.23 11.48
C ASP A 38 7.27 -4.34 10.45
N PRO A 39 7.34 -5.63 10.81
CA PRO A 39 7.11 -6.74 9.88
C PRO A 39 5.79 -6.63 9.12
N ASP A 40 4.71 -6.17 9.76
CA ASP A 40 3.39 -6.05 9.12
C ASP A 40 3.38 -4.92 8.09
N VAL A 41 4.06 -3.82 8.40
CA VAL A 41 4.22 -2.68 7.49
C VAL A 41 5.11 -3.08 6.30
N ASP A 42 6.21 -3.80 6.53
CA ASP A 42 7.10 -4.28 5.46
C ASP A 42 6.37 -5.25 4.50
N ILE A 43 5.53 -6.14 5.03
CA ILE A 43 4.69 -7.04 4.22
C ILE A 43 3.67 -6.25 3.41
N PHE A 44 2.98 -5.29 4.04
CA PHE A 44 2.03 -4.42 3.35
C PHE A 44 2.70 -3.63 2.22
N MET A 45 3.89 -3.07 2.47
CA MET A 45 4.69 -2.33 1.50
C MET A 45 5.07 -3.17 0.29
N LYS A 46 5.57 -4.38 0.52
CA LYS A 46 5.96 -5.32 -0.55
C LYS A 46 4.76 -5.79 -1.37
N ALA A 47 3.64 -6.07 -0.71
CA ALA A 47 2.40 -6.47 -1.37
C ALA A 47 1.82 -5.31 -2.20
N ALA A 48 1.85 -4.09 -1.67
CA ALA A 48 1.41 -2.89 -2.38
C ALA A 48 2.33 -2.53 -3.57
N ALA A 49 3.62 -2.89 -3.51
CA ALA A 49 4.56 -2.71 -4.61
C ALA A 49 4.50 -3.79 -5.70
N THR A 50 3.67 -4.82 -5.49
CA THR A 50 3.50 -5.89 -6.48
C THR A 50 2.56 -5.41 -7.59
N LYS A 51 3.13 -5.27 -8.79
CA LYS A 51 2.45 -4.75 -9.99
C LYS A 51 1.12 -5.47 -10.22
N GLY A 52 0.02 -4.70 -10.22
CA GLY A 52 -1.34 -5.21 -10.47
C GLY A 52 -2.10 -5.69 -9.23
N GLN A 53 -1.49 -5.71 -8.04
CA GLN A 53 -2.17 -6.00 -6.76
C GLN A 53 -2.33 -4.78 -5.84
N GLU A 54 -1.77 -3.62 -6.22
CA GLU A 54 -1.76 -2.39 -5.42
C GLU A 54 -3.15 -2.02 -4.87
N ALA A 55 -4.16 -1.96 -5.73
CA ALA A 55 -5.52 -1.58 -5.35
C ALA A 55 -6.23 -2.65 -4.49
N SER A 56 -5.93 -3.94 -4.69
CA SER A 56 -6.54 -5.03 -3.93
C SER A 56 -6.01 -5.07 -2.50
N VAL A 57 -4.69 -4.99 -2.34
CA VAL A 57 -4.02 -5.08 -1.04
C VAL A 57 -4.47 -3.93 -0.12
N ILE A 58 -4.60 -2.72 -0.65
CA ILE A 58 -5.09 -1.56 0.12
C ILE A 58 -6.56 -1.74 0.51
N THR A 59 -7.39 -2.23 -0.41
CA THR A 59 -8.81 -2.49 -0.14
C THR A 59 -8.97 -3.54 0.95
N ASP A 60 -8.19 -4.62 0.88
CA ASP A 60 -8.19 -5.70 1.87
C ASP A 60 -7.71 -5.21 3.23
N TYR A 61 -6.62 -4.43 3.28
CA TYR A 61 -6.13 -3.84 4.53
C TYR A 61 -7.15 -2.90 5.17
N THR A 62 -7.80 -2.05 4.36
CA THR A 62 -8.80 -1.08 4.85
C THR A 62 -10.05 -1.77 5.39
N LEU A 63 -10.45 -2.91 4.84
CA LEU A 63 -11.58 -3.70 5.32
C LEU A 63 -11.27 -4.52 6.57
N LYS A 64 -9.98 -4.70 6.90
CA LYS A 64 -9.52 -5.54 8.00
C LYS A 64 -9.26 -4.75 9.29
N VAL A 65 -9.02 -3.45 9.16
CA VAL A 65 -8.97 -2.46 10.26
C VAL A 65 -10.39 -2.11 10.70
#